data_AF-A0A3E0KAD0-F1
#
_entry.id   AF-A0A3E0KAD0-F1
#
_cell.length_a   1.000
_cell.length_b   1.000
_cell.length_c   1.000
_cell.angle_alpha   90.00
_cell.angle_beta   90.00
_cell.angle_gamma   90.00
#
_symmetry.space_group_name_H-M   'P 1'
#
loop_
_entity.id
_entity.type
_entity.pdbx_description
1 polymer ?
#
loop_
_entity_poly.entity_id
_entity_poly.type
_entity_poly.pdbx_seq_one_letter_code
_entity_poly.pdbx_strand_id
1 'polypeptide(L)' 'MWRVQAGAFSERARAEAVAERLRAHGFEAFVTSTAPFRVQVGAFSDPNRAQALVEELRSLGFEAIRVAPN' A
#
# COMPACT_ATOMS: atom_id res chain seq x y z
N MET A 1 3.59 3.67 15.03
CA MET A 1 2.76 3.78 13.81
C MET A 1 3.52 3.36 12.57
N TRP A 2 3.25 2.15 12.10
CA TRP A 2 3.89 1.56 10.91
C TRP A 2 3.17 2.02 9.66
N ARG A 3 3.90 2.55 8.69
CA ARG A 3 3.36 2.93 7.39
C ARG A 3 3.88 1.96 6.35
N VAL A 4 3.13 1.72 5.29
CA VAL A 4 3.60 0.85 4.20
C VAL A 4 3.49 1.61 2.91
N GLN A 5 4.61 1.78 2.22
CA GLN A 5 4.60 2.26 0.85
C GLN A 5 4.41 1.07 -0.07
N ALA A 6 3.24 0.98 -0.67
CA ALA A 6 2.82 -0.09 -1.55
C ALA A 6 3.38 0.01 -2.99
N GLY A 7 4.43 0.80 -3.19
CA GLY A 7 5.05 1.02 -4.50
C GLY A 7 4.45 2.17 -5.28
N ALA A 8 5.08 2.45 -6.43
CA ALA A 8 4.70 3.50 -7.36
C ALA A 8 4.20 2.86 -8.65
N PHE A 9 2.95 3.13 -9.01
CA PHE A 9 2.27 2.57 -10.16
C PHE A 9 2.14 3.60 -11.26
N SER A 10 2.33 3.19 -12.49
CA SER A 10 2.00 4.03 -13.67
C SER A 10 0.50 4.01 -13.95
N GLU A 11 -0.21 3.00 -13.46
CA GLU A 11 -1.64 2.78 -13.70
C GLU A 11 -2.47 3.09 -12.45
N ARG A 12 -3.38 4.07 -12.57
CA ARG A 12 -4.32 4.44 -11.51
C ARG A 12 -5.22 3.28 -11.10
N ALA A 13 -5.72 2.47 -12.05
CA ALA A 13 -6.61 1.34 -11.77
C ALA A 13 -5.96 0.30 -10.84
N ARG A 14 -4.66 0.02 -11.03
CA ARG A 14 -3.89 -0.85 -10.15
C ARG A 14 -3.72 -0.24 -8.76
N ALA A 15 -3.40 1.04 -8.70
CA ALA A 15 -3.25 1.76 -7.45
C ALA A 15 -4.56 1.79 -6.64
N GLU A 16 -5.70 2.02 -7.30
CA GLU A 16 -7.04 2.00 -6.70
C GLU A 16 -7.45 0.60 -6.26
N ALA A 17 -7.21 -0.44 -7.07
CA ALA A 17 -7.54 -1.82 -6.70
C ALA A 17 -6.79 -2.27 -5.44
N VAL A 18 -5.54 -1.85 -5.28
CA VAL A 18 -4.76 -2.11 -4.05
C VAL A 18 -5.37 -1.32 -2.89
N ALA A 19 -5.62 -0.02 -3.07
CA ALA A 19 -6.19 0.83 -2.04
C ALA A 19 -7.59 0.37 -1.57
N GLU A 20 -8.45 -0.09 -2.46
CA GLU A 20 -9.76 -0.66 -2.13
C GLU A 20 -9.63 -1.96 -1.36
N ARG A 21 -8.75 -2.87 -1.78
CA ARG A 21 -8.58 -4.17 -1.12
C ARG A 21 -8.12 -4.02 0.33
N LEU A 22 -7.24 -3.04 0.53
CA LEU A 22 -6.83 -2.56 1.84
C LEU A 22 -8.00 -1.99 2.64
N ARG A 23 -8.75 -1.05 2.08
CA ARG A 23 -9.92 -0.47 2.75
C ARG A 23 -10.97 -1.51 3.12
N ALA A 24 -11.21 -2.49 2.25
CA ALA A 24 -12.13 -3.60 2.48
C ALA A 24 -11.72 -4.46 3.70
N HIS A 25 -10.42 -4.63 3.93
CA HIS A 25 -9.95 -5.29 5.13
C HIS A 25 -9.95 -4.37 6.36
N GLY A 26 -10.26 -3.08 6.22
CA GLY A 26 -10.29 -2.08 7.30
C GLY A 26 -8.99 -1.27 7.42
N PHE A 27 -8.21 -1.18 6.35
CA PHE A 27 -6.97 -0.43 6.32
C PHE A 27 -7.16 0.95 5.70
N GLU A 28 -6.45 1.95 6.20
CA GLU A 28 -6.45 3.29 5.62
C GLU A 28 -5.43 3.36 4.48
N ALA A 29 -5.89 3.33 3.23
CA ALA A 29 -5.02 3.41 2.05
C ALA A 29 -5.20 4.73 1.30
N PHE A 30 -4.09 5.27 0.83
CA PHE A 30 -3.98 6.55 0.14
C PHE A 30 -3.22 6.37 -1.16
N VAL A 31 -3.75 6.94 -2.24
CA VAL A 31 -3.07 6.98 -3.53
C VAL A 31 -2.68 8.44 -3.81
N THR A 32 -1.41 8.70 -4.11
CA THR A 32 -1.02 10.05 -4.54
C THR A 32 -1.63 10.35 -5.91
N SER A 33 -2.18 11.54 -6.06
CA SER A 33 -2.84 11.97 -7.31
C SER A 33 -1.86 12.38 -8.42
N THR A 34 -0.56 12.44 -8.13
CA THR A 34 0.50 12.81 -9.09
C THR A 34 1.22 11.57 -9.58
N ALA A 35 1.44 11.46 -10.90
CA ALA A 35 2.18 10.36 -11.50
C ALA A 35 3.68 10.44 -11.16
N PRO A 36 4.35 9.31 -10.83
CA PRO A 36 3.77 7.96 -10.71
C PRO A 36 2.87 7.82 -9.48
N PHE A 37 1.72 7.15 -9.62
CA PHE A 37 0.70 6.96 -8.59
C PHE A 37 1.27 6.08 -7.47
N ARG A 38 1.73 6.69 -6.39
CA ARG A 38 2.26 5.98 -5.22
C ARG A 38 1.11 5.58 -4.32
N VAL A 39 1.01 4.30 -4.04
CA VAL A 39 0.08 3.82 -3.02
C VAL A 39 0.83 3.85 -1.69
N GLN A 40 0.32 4.65 -0.78
CA GLN A 40 0.77 4.72 0.61
C GLN A 40 -0.35 4.20 1.48
N VAL A 41 -0.01 3.33 2.39
CA VAL A 41 -0.95 2.61 3.23
C VAL A 41 -0.59 3.02 4.64
N GLY A 42 -1.61 3.52 5.32
CA GLY A 42 -1.57 4.39 6.48
C GLY A 42 -0.85 3.81 7.69
N ALA A 43 -0.99 4.50 8.81
CA ALA A 43 -0.31 4.17 10.04
C ALA A 43 -0.99 2.98 10.75
N PHE A 44 -0.66 1.75 10.38
CA PHE A 44 -1.10 0.56 11.09
C PHE A 44 -0.34 0.40 12.41
N SER A 45 -1.07 -0.01 13.43
CA SER A 45 -0.49 -0.58 14.64
C SER A 45 -0.19 -2.08 14.46
N ASP A 46 -0.76 -2.72 13.44
CA ASP A 46 -0.67 -4.15 13.18
C ASP A 46 0.34 -4.52 12.09
N PRO A 47 1.34 -5.38 12.38
CA PRO A 47 2.36 -5.81 11.43
C PRO A 47 1.86 -6.86 10.41
N ASN A 48 0.95 -7.76 10.79
CA ASN A 48 0.36 -8.74 9.86
C ASN A 48 -0.35 -8.06 8.70
N ARG A 49 -0.97 -6.92 9.03
CA ARG A 49 -1.66 -6.06 8.10
C ARG A 49 -0.68 -5.47 7.08
N ALA A 50 0.43 -4.90 7.54
CA ALA A 50 1.51 -4.42 6.68
C ALA A 50 2.10 -5.54 5.80
N GLN A 51 2.19 -6.76 6.31
CA GLN A 51 2.77 -7.93 5.62
C GLN A 51 1.91 -8.39 4.43
N ALA A 52 0.60 -8.59 4.63
CA ALA A 52 -0.31 -9.09 3.59
C ALA A 52 -0.30 -8.19 2.34
N LEU A 53 -0.25 -6.88 2.56
CA LEU A 53 -0.11 -5.90 1.51
C LEU A 53 1.21 -6.04 0.74
N VAL A 54 2.32 -6.17 1.46
CA VAL A 54 3.65 -6.34 0.85
C VAL A 54 3.70 -7.60 -0.02
N GLU A 55 3.09 -8.68 0.43
CA GLU A 55 3.02 -9.95 -0.32
C GLU A 55 2.17 -9.82 -1.57
N GLU A 56 1.00 -9.19 -1.45
CA GLU A 56 0.08 -9.01 -2.56
C GLU A 56 0.68 -8.15 -3.68
N LEU A 57 1.41 -7.11 -3.29
CA LEU A 57 2.14 -6.25 -4.21
C LEU A 57 3.31 -6.95 -4.86
N ARG A 58 4.11 -7.69 -4.09
CA ARG A 58 5.20 -8.51 -4.63
C ARG A 58 4.68 -9.56 -5.61
N SER A 59 3.54 -10.18 -5.31
CA SER A 59 2.91 -11.16 -6.20
C SER A 59 2.49 -10.55 -7.54
N LEU A 60 2.07 -9.29 -7.50
CA LEU A 60 1.72 -8.51 -8.68
C LEU A 60 2.93 -7.89 -9.41
N GLY A 61 4.16 -8.11 -8.91
CA GLY A 61 5.40 -7.59 -9.48
C GLY A 61 5.78 -6.18 -9.02
N PHE A 62 5.16 -5.67 -7.96
CA PHE A 62 5.38 -4.34 -7.41
C PHE A 62 6.33 -4.34 -6.22
N GLU A 63 7.13 -3.28 -6.12
CA GLU A 63 8.00 -3.04 -4.98
C GLU A 63 7.23 -2.40 -3.81
N ALA A 64 6.93 -3.20 -2.79
CA ALA A 64 6.32 -2.75 -1.56
C ALA A 64 7.34 -2.71 -0.42
N ILE A 65 7.35 -1.60 0.32
CA ILE A 65 8.31 -1.34 1.40
C ILE A 65 7.55 -0.94 2.67
N ARG A 66 7.86 -1.65 3.75
CA ARG A 66 7.41 -1.28 5.11
C ARG A 66 8.25 -0.12 5.64
N VAL A 67 7.59 0.95 6.04
CA VAL A 67 8.19 2.16 6.62
C VAL A 67 7.89 2.16 8.12
N ALA A 68 8.90 1.83 8.91
CA ALA A 68 8.83 1.88 10.36
C ALA A 68 8.93 3.34 10.85
N PRO A 69 8.17 3.72 11.89
CA PRO A 69 8.48 4.94 12.63
C PRO A 69 9.77 4.69 13.44
N ASN A 70 10.71 5.62 13.38
CA ASN A 70 11.90 5.65 14.24
C ASN A 70 11.61 6.46 15.49
#